data_AF-A0A966SKD6-F1
#
_entry.id   AF-A0A966SKD6-F1
#
_cell.length_a   1.000
_cell.length_b   1.000
_cell.length_c   1.000
_cell.angle_alpha   90.00
_cell.angle_beta   90.00
_cell.angle_gamma   90.00
#
_symmetry.space_group_name_H-M   'P 1'
#
loop_
_entity.id
_entity.type
_entity.pdbx_description
1 polymer ?
#
loop_
_entity_poly.entity_id
_entity_poly.type
_entity_poly.pdbx_seq_one_letter_code
_entity_poly.pdbx_strand_id
1 'polypeptide(L)'
;MIRSLPIALLLSAGLQAYAATVLVETESFKNPGGWVLDTQFIESMGSPYLMAHGLGSPVADATTTLKLPQAGNWRVWVRTMDWVARWKTPGAPGKFQVLVDGTPLKPTFGTQGADWAWHDGGTVNVAKPEATLALHDLTGFNGRCDAILFTTDPVFQPSNDSAPFASWRMTLAGMPEKPEETGPFDLVVVGGGYGGMGAALAAARMGCKVALIQNRPVLGGNGSSEIRVWAQGGIRRGLYPMLGEIVEEFMDRAKSSPGTFEEFGDAKKEALVRAEKNISLFLSHHAFRVEVDGNRLKAVIAFDTRSGHIRRFAGTLFVDSTGHAGIGALAGADHT
;
A
#
# COMPACT_ATOMS: atom_id res chain seq x y z
N MET A 1 -44.90 -45.13 48.20
CA MET A 1 -43.90 -44.04 48.18
C MET A 1 -42.99 -44.25 47.00
N ILE A 2 -43.06 -43.34 46.03
CA ILE A 2 -42.42 -43.43 44.70
C ILE A 2 -40.95 -43.02 44.85
N ARG A 3 -40.02 -43.85 44.34
CA ARG A 3 -38.58 -43.56 44.31
C ARG A 3 -38.24 -42.74 43.06
N SER A 4 -37.78 -41.53 43.27
CA SER A 4 -37.36 -40.57 42.22
C SER A 4 -35.96 -40.93 41.69
N LEU A 5 -35.83 -41.13 40.39
CA LEU A 5 -34.55 -41.25 39.67
C LEU A 5 -34.02 -39.83 39.33
N PRO A 6 -32.72 -39.53 39.48
CA PRO A 6 -32.18 -38.26 39.02
C PRO A 6 -31.90 -38.34 37.51
N ILE A 7 -32.53 -37.45 36.74
CA ILE A 7 -32.22 -37.23 35.32
C ILE A 7 -31.02 -36.28 35.27
N ALA A 8 -29.88 -36.78 34.80
CA ALA A 8 -28.72 -35.94 34.49
C ALA A 8 -28.96 -35.23 33.15
N LEU A 9 -29.19 -33.92 33.19
CA LEU A 9 -29.21 -33.06 32.00
C LEU A 9 -27.76 -32.89 31.50
N LEU A 10 -27.40 -33.58 30.42
CA LEU A 10 -26.19 -33.30 29.66
C LEU A 10 -26.44 -32.04 28.81
N LEU A 11 -25.94 -30.89 29.26
CA LEU A 11 -25.79 -29.70 28.41
C LEU A 11 -24.66 -29.96 27.41
N SER A 12 -25.03 -30.41 26.21
CA SER A 12 -24.15 -30.36 25.05
C SER A 12 -24.02 -28.91 24.59
N ALA A 13 -22.99 -28.21 25.07
CA ALA A 13 -22.55 -26.96 24.48
C ALA A 13 -22.04 -27.27 23.07
N GLY A 14 -22.87 -27.03 22.05
CA GLY A 14 -22.46 -27.16 20.66
C GLY A 14 -21.34 -26.16 20.38
N LEU A 15 -20.15 -26.66 20.06
CA LEU A 15 -19.11 -25.87 19.43
C LEU A 15 -19.64 -25.42 18.07
N GLN A 16 -20.18 -24.21 18.00
CA GLN A 16 -20.52 -23.58 16.75
C GLN A 16 -19.20 -23.28 16.05
N ALA A 17 -18.81 -24.14 15.10
CA ALA A 17 -17.65 -23.90 14.25
C ALA A 17 -17.99 -22.72 13.34
N TYR A 18 -17.57 -21.52 13.73
CA TYR A 18 -17.65 -20.36 12.87
C TYR A 18 -16.72 -20.57 11.68
N ALA A 19 -17.22 -20.25 10.48
CA ALA A 19 -16.38 -20.28 9.30
C ALA A 19 -15.24 -19.27 9.48
N ALA A 20 -14.02 -19.71 9.20
CA ALA A 20 -12.83 -18.88 9.28
C ALA A 20 -12.57 -18.25 7.91
N THR A 21 -12.20 -16.97 7.92
CA THR A 21 -11.77 -16.23 6.74
C THR A 21 -10.48 -15.49 7.06
N VAL A 22 -9.50 -15.62 6.18
CA VAL A 22 -8.17 -14.99 6.29
C VAL A 22 -7.89 -14.22 5.02
N LEU A 23 -7.66 -12.92 5.16
CA LEU A 23 -7.21 -12.05 4.08
C LEU A 23 -5.68 -11.92 4.15
N VAL A 24 -5.02 -12.10 3.02
CA VAL A 24 -3.59 -11.89 2.84
C VAL A 24 -3.40 -10.78 1.82
N GLU A 25 -3.01 -9.61 2.29
CA GLU A 25 -2.64 -8.47 1.45
C GLU A 25 -1.25 -8.71 0.86
N THR A 26 -1.11 -8.63 -0.46
CA THR A 26 0.13 -9.07 -1.13
C THR A 26 1.29 -8.12 -0.87
N GLU A 27 1.04 -6.84 -0.61
CA GLU A 27 2.03 -5.85 -0.20
C GLU A 27 2.76 -6.22 1.10
N SER A 28 2.16 -7.08 1.92
CA SER A 28 2.71 -7.58 3.18
C SER A 28 3.62 -8.80 3.00
N PHE A 29 3.83 -9.27 1.76
CA PHE A 29 4.72 -10.41 1.51
C PHE A 29 6.13 -10.11 2.00
N LYS A 30 6.66 -11.00 2.85
CA LYS A 30 7.96 -10.80 3.50
C LYS A 30 9.12 -10.71 2.50
N ASN A 31 9.07 -11.52 1.44
CA ASN A 31 10.05 -11.47 0.37
C ASN A 31 9.32 -11.13 -0.94
N PRO A 32 9.50 -9.93 -1.50
CA PRO A 32 8.83 -9.57 -2.76
C PRO A 32 9.42 -10.29 -3.98
N GLY A 33 10.57 -10.97 -3.85
CA GLY A 33 11.27 -11.56 -5.00
C GLY A 33 11.66 -10.47 -5.98
N GLY A 34 11.22 -10.60 -7.24
CA GLY A 34 11.33 -9.53 -8.24
C GLY A 34 10.01 -8.79 -8.50
N TRP A 35 8.97 -9.02 -7.69
CA TRP A 35 7.76 -8.23 -7.72
C TRP A 35 8.00 -6.87 -7.07
N VAL A 36 7.34 -5.83 -7.57
CA VAL A 36 7.42 -4.47 -7.05
C VAL A 36 6.10 -4.07 -6.42
N LEU A 37 6.16 -3.28 -5.35
CA LEU A 37 4.99 -2.68 -4.73
C LEU A 37 4.52 -1.49 -5.58
N ASP A 38 3.29 -1.53 -6.06
CA ASP A 38 2.67 -0.39 -6.73
C ASP A 38 1.68 0.32 -5.80
N THR A 39 1.85 1.63 -5.64
CA THR A 39 1.01 2.50 -4.81
C THR A 39 0.24 3.56 -5.64
N GLN A 40 0.32 3.49 -6.97
CA GLN A 40 -0.19 4.55 -7.86
C GLN A 40 -1.70 4.58 -7.95
N PHE A 41 -2.34 3.41 -7.83
CA PHE A 41 -3.78 3.27 -8.06
C PHE A 41 -4.59 3.13 -6.77
N ILE A 42 -3.99 3.43 -5.60
CA ILE A 42 -4.68 3.34 -4.30
C ILE A 42 -6.03 4.08 -4.33
N GLU A 43 -6.07 5.29 -4.90
CA GLU A 43 -7.30 6.09 -4.98
C GLU A 43 -8.38 5.47 -5.89
N SER A 44 -8.00 4.64 -6.85
CA SER A 44 -8.94 4.00 -7.78
C SER A 44 -9.39 2.61 -7.34
N MET A 45 -8.52 1.86 -6.64
CA MET A 45 -8.74 0.45 -6.35
C MET A 45 -8.74 0.09 -4.85
N GLY A 46 -8.31 1.03 -4.01
CA GLY A 46 -8.48 0.98 -2.55
C GLY A 46 -7.30 0.39 -1.76
N SER A 47 -6.22 -0.03 -2.40
CA SER A 47 -5.00 -0.58 -1.76
C SER A 47 -3.81 -0.52 -2.70
N PRO A 48 -2.58 -0.65 -2.17
CA PRO A 48 -1.42 -1.02 -2.96
C PRO A 48 -1.50 -2.50 -3.37
N TYR A 49 -0.63 -2.92 -4.28
CA TYR A 49 -0.60 -4.30 -4.77
C TYR A 49 0.79 -4.69 -5.26
N LEU A 50 1.06 -5.99 -5.41
CA LEU A 50 2.29 -6.46 -6.03
C LEU A 50 2.15 -6.59 -7.55
N MET A 51 3.20 -6.15 -8.26
CA MET A 51 3.30 -6.20 -9.71
C MET A 51 4.61 -6.84 -10.20
N ALA A 52 4.51 -7.78 -11.14
CA ALA A 52 5.67 -8.45 -11.74
C ALA A 52 6.24 -7.65 -12.92
N HIS A 53 7.16 -6.72 -12.66
CA HIS A 53 7.75 -5.85 -13.70
C HIS A 53 9.12 -6.37 -14.18
N GLY A 54 9.10 -7.43 -14.99
CA GLY A 54 10.30 -8.11 -15.49
C GLY A 54 10.73 -7.76 -16.92
N LEU A 55 10.10 -6.75 -17.55
CA LEU A 55 10.33 -6.34 -18.94
C LEU A 55 10.24 -7.51 -19.94
N GLY A 56 9.27 -8.41 -19.73
CA GLY A 56 9.02 -9.58 -20.59
C GLY A 56 9.83 -10.83 -20.21
N SER A 57 10.62 -10.76 -19.14
CA SER A 57 11.26 -11.93 -18.52
C SER A 57 10.63 -12.21 -17.16
N PRO A 58 10.18 -13.44 -16.87
CA PRO A 58 9.60 -13.75 -15.57
C PRO A 58 10.50 -13.34 -14.39
N VAL A 59 9.90 -12.71 -13.38
CA VAL A 59 10.61 -12.30 -12.16
C VAL A 59 10.63 -13.41 -11.11
N ALA A 60 11.56 -13.32 -10.16
CA ALA A 60 11.59 -14.24 -9.02
C ALA A 60 10.32 -14.13 -8.16
N ASP A 61 9.88 -15.26 -7.61
CA ASP A 61 8.64 -15.37 -6.83
C ASP A 61 8.61 -14.44 -5.62
N ALA A 62 7.46 -13.78 -5.41
CA ALA A 62 7.17 -13.17 -4.14
C ALA A 62 6.67 -14.26 -3.17
N THR A 63 7.19 -14.29 -1.94
CA THR A 63 6.86 -15.31 -0.94
C THR A 63 6.54 -14.73 0.43
N THR A 64 5.64 -15.40 1.14
CA THR A 64 5.35 -15.15 2.57
C THR A 64 4.90 -16.43 3.26
N THR A 65 4.76 -16.36 4.59
CA THR A 65 4.15 -17.44 5.38
C THR A 65 2.65 -17.20 5.49
N LEU A 66 1.86 -18.13 4.96
CA LEU A 66 0.42 -18.18 5.17
C LEU A 66 0.14 -18.79 6.54
N LYS A 67 -0.60 -18.05 7.38
CA LYS A 67 -1.07 -18.52 8.69
C LYS A 67 -2.58 -18.65 8.66
N LEU A 68 -3.07 -19.87 8.80
CA LEU A 68 -4.48 -20.22 8.89
C LEU A 68 -4.79 -20.68 10.30
N PRO A 69 -6.01 -20.47 10.82
CA PRO A 69 -6.38 -20.95 12.16
C PRO A 69 -6.44 -22.47 12.27
N GLN A 70 -6.54 -23.19 11.14
CA GLN A 70 -6.62 -24.65 11.10
C GLN A 70 -6.13 -25.22 9.76
N ALA A 71 -5.65 -26.47 9.81
CA ALA A 71 -5.48 -27.29 8.61
C ALA A 71 -6.83 -27.69 8.02
N GLY A 72 -6.88 -28.04 6.73
CA GLY A 72 -8.09 -28.53 6.07
C GLY A 72 -8.31 -27.91 4.69
N ASN A 73 -9.56 -27.97 4.22
CA ASN A 73 -9.95 -27.44 2.93
C ASN A 73 -10.32 -25.96 3.03
N TRP A 74 -9.77 -25.15 2.12
CA TRP A 74 -9.98 -23.71 2.05
C TRP A 74 -10.36 -23.33 0.62
N ARG A 75 -11.46 -22.60 0.48
CA ARG A 75 -11.79 -21.90 -0.77
C ARG A 75 -10.89 -20.67 -0.88
N VAL A 76 -10.37 -20.43 -2.07
CA VAL A 76 -9.40 -19.36 -2.34
C VAL A 76 -9.99 -18.38 -3.34
N TRP A 77 -9.85 -17.10 -3.06
CA TRP A 77 -10.16 -16.00 -3.97
C TRP A 77 -8.91 -15.14 -4.17
N VAL A 78 -8.68 -14.68 -5.40
CA VAL A 78 -7.52 -13.84 -5.74
C VAL A 78 -8.02 -12.55 -6.38
N ARG A 79 -7.73 -11.40 -5.77
CA ARG A 79 -8.12 -10.09 -6.31
C ARG A 79 -7.07 -9.64 -7.33
N THR A 80 -7.48 -9.54 -8.59
CA THR A 80 -6.60 -9.26 -9.73
C THR A 80 -7.41 -8.72 -10.91
N MET A 81 -6.75 -8.46 -12.03
CA MET A 81 -7.35 -8.04 -13.30
C MET A 81 -6.47 -8.46 -14.48
N ASP A 82 -7.06 -8.58 -15.66
CA ASP A 82 -6.33 -8.48 -16.91
C ASP A 82 -6.16 -6.99 -17.26
N TRP A 83 -4.96 -6.48 -17.01
CA TRP A 83 -4.69 -5.06 -17.17
C TRP A 83 -4.80 -4.59 -18.63
N VAL A 84 -4.73 -5.49 -19.62
CA VAL A 84 -4.94 -5.14 -21.04
C VAL A 84 -6.36 -5.30 -21.55
N ALA A 85 -7.25 -5.95 -20.79
CA ALA A 85 -8.60 -6.26 -21.25
C ALA A 85 -9.40 -5.02 -21.69
N ARG A 86 -9.12 -3.85 -21.09
CA ARG A 86 -9.75 -2.56 -21.47
C ARG A 86 -9.53 -2.18 -22.94
N TRP A 87 -8.41 -2.61 -23.54
CA TRP A 87 -8.10 -2.37 -24.95
C TRP A 87 -8.63 -3.47 -25.87
N LYS A 88 -9.36 -4.47 -25.34
CA LYS A 88 -9.95 -5.59 -26.10
C LYS A 88 -8.94 -6.29 -27.02
N THR A 89 -7.68 -6.36 -26.59
CA THR A 89 -6.58 -6.95 -27.35
C THR A 89 -6.49 -8.45 -27.01
N PRO A 90 -6.18 -9.33 -27.99
CA PRO A 90 -6.00 -10.74 -27.71
C PRO A 90 -4.81 -11.00 -26.77
N GLY A 91 -5.00 -11.95 -25.85
CA GLY A 91 -3.98 -12.38 -24.90
C GLY A 91 -4.03 -11.65 -23.56
N ALA A 92 -3.30 -12.19 -22.60
CA ALA A 92 -3.16 -11.65 -21.25
C ALA A 92 -1.67 -11.68 -20.92
N PRO A 93 -0.97 -10.53 -20.95
CA PRO A 93 0.46 -10.52 -20.78
C PRO A 93 0.88 -10.51 -19.31
N GLY A 94 -0.02 -10.19 -18.37
CA GLY A 94 0.26 -10.19 -16.93
C GLY A 94 -0.13 -11.50 -16.24
N LYS A 95 0.21 -12.66 -16.81
CA LYS A 95 -0.18 -13.96 -16.25
C LYS A 95 0.70 -14.35 -15.06
N PHE A 96 0.07 -14.92 -14.04
CA PHE A 96 0.77 -15.45 -12.87
C PHE A 96 -0.01 -16.61 -12.25
N GLN A 97 0.63 -17.31 -11.32
CA GLN A 97 0.03 -18.34 -10.48
C GLN A 97 0.17 -17.96 -9.01
N VAL A 98 -0.77 -18.46 -8.21
CA VAL A 98 -0.66 -18.48 -6.74
C VAL A 98 -0.29 -19.90 -6.34
N LEU A 99 0.76 -20.05 -5.53
CA LEU A 99 1.24 -21.35 -5.05
C LEU A 99 1.03 -21.45 -3.54
N VAL A 100 0.52 -22.59 -3.08
CA VAL A 100 0.41 -22.95 -1.66
C VAL A 100 1.29 -24.18 -1.43
N ASP A 101 2.28 -24.07 -0.55
CA ASP A 101 3.34 -25.08 -0.33
C ASP A 101 3.99 -25.56 -1.64
N GLY A 102 4.28 -24.61 -2.53
CA GLY A 102 4.89 -24.88 -3.84
C GLY A 102 3.95 -25.51 -4.88
N THR A 103 2.69 -25.79 -4.52
CA THR A 103 1.69 -26.34 -5.45
C THR A 103 0.85 -25.21 -6.04
N PRO A 104 0.80 -25.04 -7.37
CA PRO A 104 0.00 -23.99 -7.98
C PRO A 104 -1.50 -24.27 -7.85
N LEU A 105 -2.28 -23.23 -7.59
CA LEU A 105 -3.73 -23.28 -7.78
C LEU A 105 -4.05 -23.59 -9.24
N LYS A 106 -5.19 -24.25 -9.47
CA LYS A 106 -5.61 -24.68 -10.82
C LYS A 106 -5.73 -23.52 -11.83
N PRO A 107 -6.30 -22.35 -11.49
CA PRO A 107 -6.43 -21.24 -12.42
C PRO A 107 -5.11 -20.48 -12.65
N THR A 108 -4.92 -19.98 -13.86
CA THR A 108 -3.95 -18.92 -14.15
C THR A 108 -4.62 -17.56 -13.98
N PHE A 109 -4.02 -16.68 -13.19
CA PHE A 109 -4.55 -15.36 -12.85
C PHE A 109 -4.00 -14.26 -13.77
N GLY A 110 -4.57 -13.06 -13.67
CA GLY A 110 -4.25 -11.93 -14.55
C GLY A 110 -4.77 -12.08 -15.98
N THR A 111 -5.83 -12.88 -16.18
CA THR A 111 -6.36 -13.29 -17.49
C THR A 111 -7.81 -12.87 -17.75
N GLN A 112 -8.47 -12.23 -16.79
CA GLN A 112 -9.90 -11.94 -16.83
C GLN A 112 -10.17 -10.54 -16.26
N GLY A 113 -11.21 -9.88 -16.78
CA GLY A 113 -11.72 -8.61 -16.25
C GLY A 113 -10.84 -7.39 -16.55
N ALA A 114 -11.46 -6.31 -17.02
CA ALA A 114 -10.77 -5.03 -17.21
C ALA A 114 -10.67 -4.20 -15.91
N ASP A 115 -11.43 -4.60 -14.90
CA ASP A 115 -11.51 -3.99 -13.58
C ASP A 115 -10.99 -4.96 -12.52
N TRP A 116 -10.58 -4.42 -11.37
CA TRP A 116 -10.18 -5.22 -10.22
C TRP A 116 -11.35 -6.04 -9.68
N ALA A 117 -11.19 -7.35 -9.63
CA ALA A 117 -12.21 -8.25 -9.12
C ALA A 117 -11.62 -9.48 -8.42
N TRP A 118 -12.42 -10.09 -7.56
CA TRP A 118 -12.12 -11.41 -6.99
C TRP A 118 -12.33 -12.52 -8.02
N HIS A 119 -11.26 -13.23 -8.34
CA HIS A 119 -11.28 -14.40 -9.21
C HIS A 119 -11.27 -15.68 -8.38
N ASP A 120 -12.09 -16.66 -8.78
CA ASP A 120 -12.17 -17.96 -8.12
C ASP A 120 -10.86 -18.74 -8.29
N GLY A 121 -10.18 -19.01 -7.17
CA GLY A 121 -8.96 -19.82 -7.10
C GLY A 121 -9.22 -21.31 -6.88
N GLY A 122 -10.47 -21.71 -6.69
CA GLY A 122 -10.88 -23.05 -6.35
C GLY A 122 -10.70 -23.37 -4.86
N THR A 123 -10.46 -24.64 -4.57
CA THR A 123 -10.24 -25.13 -3.20
C THR A 123 -8.86 -25.76 -3.10
N VAL A 124 -8.17 -25.49 -1.99
CA VAL A 124 -6.89 -26.10 -1.65
C VAL A 124 -7.00 -26.83 -0.30
N ASN A 125 -6.35 -27.98 -0.17
CA ASN A 125 -6.17 -28.64 1.11
C ASN A 125 -4.82 -28.20 1.70
N VAL A 126 -4.83 -27.59 2.88
CA VAL A 126 -3.63 -27.19 3.60
C VAL A 126 -3.40 -28.14 4.76
N ALA A 127 -2.29 -28.88 4.71
CA ALA A 127 -2.02 -29.96 5.66
C ALA A 127 -1.68 -29.47 7.07
N LYS A 128 -1.18 -28.24 7.21
CA LYS A 128 -0.80 -27.60 8.47
C LYS A 128 -1.39 -26.19 8.55
N PRO A 129 -1.63 -25.64 9.76
CA PRO A 129 -2.06 -24.26 9.93
C PRO A 129 -1.05 -23.21 9.40
N GLU A 130 0.19 -23.61 9.13
CA GLU A 130 1.19 -22.77 8.47
C GLU A 130 1.62 -23.41 7.14
N ALA A 131 1.69 -22.59 6.10
CA ALA A 131 2.09 -22.97 4.75
C ALA A 131 2.91 -21.84 4.09
N THR A 132 3.65 -22.16 3.03
CA THR A 132 4.26 -21.14 2.17
C THR A 132 3.25 -20.66 1.15
N LEU A 133 3.15 -19.35 0.97
CA LEU A 133 2.35 -18.72 -0.09
C LEU A 133 3.28 -17.98 -1.05
N ALA A 134 3.09 -18.19 -2.36
CA ALA A 134 3.89 -17.54 -3.37
C ALA A 134 3.06 -16.95 -4.52
N LEU A 135 3.54 -15.85 -5.09
CA LEU A 135 3.14 -15.37 -6.41
C LEU A 135 4.24 -15.75 -7.41
N HIS A 136 3.88 -16.57 -8.40
CA HIS A 136 4.78 -17.03 -9.45
C HIS A 136 4.44 -16.33 -10.77
N ASP A 137 5.34 -15.50 -11.25
CA ASP A 137 5.17 -14.79 -12.51
C ASP A 137 5.44 -15.74 -13.70
N LEU A 138 4.56 -15.71 -14.70
CA LEU A 138 4.69 -16.54 -15.89
C LEU A 138 5.21 -15.78 -17.12
N THR A 139 5.35 -14.46 -17.02
CA THR A 139 5.42 -13.60 -18.20
C THR A 139 6.42 -12.46 -18.12
N GLY A 140 6.70 -11.92 -16.93
CA GLY A 140 7.54 -10.74 -16.78
C GLY A 140 6.86 -9.44 -17.20
N PHE A 141 5.55 -9.45 -17.45
CA PHE A 141 4.87 -8.34 -18.11
C PHE A 141 3.65 -7.83 -17.31
N ASN A 142 3.96 -7.38 -16.10
CA ASN A 142 3.05 -6.71 -15.17
C ASN A 142 1.86 -7.57 -14.73
N GLY A 143 2.10 -8.82 -14.33
CA GLY A 143 1.11 -9.55 -13.53
C GLY A 143 0.81 -8.78 -12.25
N ARG A 144 -0.47 -8.65 -11.88
CA ARG A 144 -0.92 -7.80 -10.75
C ARG A 144 -1.72 -8.64 -9.78
N CYS A 145 -1.35 -8.65 -8.51
CA CYS A 145 -2.10 -9.32 -7.46
C CYS A 145 -2.26 -8.36 -6.30
N ASP A 146 -3.50 -8.10 -5.88
CA ASP A 146 -3.82 -7.21 -4.76
C ASP A 146 -3.88 -7.99 -3.46
N ALA A 147 -4.81 -8.94 -3.38
CA ALA A 147 -5.04 -9.72 -2.17
C ALA A 147 -5.43 -11.17 -2.49
N ILE A 148 -5.18 -12.05 -1.52
CA ILE A 148 -5.60 -13.45 -1.57
C ILE A 148 -6.42 -13.74 -0.33
N LEU A 149 -7.63 -14.27 -0.51
CA LEU A 149 -8.54 -14.59 0.57
C LEU A 149 -8.75 -16.10 0.66
N PHE A 150 -8.56 -16.64 1.85
CA PHE A 150 -8.82 -18.03 2.20
C PHE A 150 -10.06 -18.08 3.09
N THR A 151 -11.03 -18.93 2.78
CA THR A 151 -12.19 -19.13 3.65
C THR A 151 -12.62 -20.59 3.73
N THR A 152 -13.11 -21.02 4.89
CA THR A 152 -13.77 -22.33 5.06
C THR A 152 -15.25 -22.27 4.70
N ASP A 153 -15.81 -21.07 4.47
CA ASP A 153 -17.19 -20.91 4.01
C ASP A 153 -17.27 -21.11 2.48
N PRO A 154 -17.91 -22.18 2.00
CA PRO A 154 -17.96 -22.48 0.56
C PRO A 154 -18.80 -21.48 -0.24
N VAL A 155 -19.69 -20.72 0.41
CA VAL A 155 -20.57 -19.74 -0.24
C VAL A 155 -20.13 -18.29 -0.04
N PHE A 156 -19.08 -18.05 0.74
CA PHE A 156 -18.57 -16.70 0.96
C PHE A 156 -18.05 -16.08 -0.34
N GLN A 157 -18.56 -14.88 -0.63
CA GLN A 157 -18.13 -14.04 -1.73
C GLN A 157 -17.63 -12.71 -1.16
N PRO A 158 -16.35 -12.39 -1.34
CA PRO A 158 -15.82 -11.10 -0.90
C PRO A 158 -16.41 -9.93 -1.71
N SER A 159 -16.56 -8.78 -1.06
CA SER A 159 -17.03 -7.56 -1.71
C SER A 159 -15.97 -7.03 -2.69
N ASN A 160 -16.41 -6.51 -3.84
CA ASN A 160 -15.57 -5.79 -4.80
C ASN A 160 -15.53 -4.26 -4.55
N ASP A 161 -16.08 -3.78 -3.44
CA ASP A 161 -15.98 -2.37 -3.06
C ASP A 161 -14.51 -1.96 -2.99
N SER A 162 -14.15 -1.02 -3.86
CA SER A 162 -12.79 -0.56 -4.12
C SER A 162 -12.52 0.81 -3.52
N ALA A 163 -13.46 1.35 -2.71
CA ALA A 163 -13.19 2.54 -1.92
C ALA A 163 -11.92 2.31 -1.06
N PRO A 164 -11.01 3.31 -0.97
CA PRO A 164 -9.92 3.26 0.01
C PRO A 164 -10.50 2.95 1.39
N PHE A 165 -9.98 1.90 2.03
CA PHE A 165 -10.45 1.43 3.34
C PHE A 165 -11.90 0.97 3.41
N ALA A 166 -12.40 0.33 2.35
CA ALA A 166 -13.67 -0.35 2.37
C ALA A 166 -13.83 -1.22 3.65
N SER A 167 -15.01 -1.15 4.27
CA SER A 167 -15.26 -1.74 5.59
C SER A 167 -14.97 -3.24 5.67
N TRP A 168 -15.20 -3.96 4.56
CA TRP A 168 -14.88 -5.39 4.45
C TRP A 168 -13.39 -5.65 4.62
N ARG A 169 -12.53 -4.83 4.01
CA ARG A 169 -11.07 -4.98 4.05
C ARG A 169 -10.56 -4.72 5.45
N MET A 170 -11.02 -3.63 6.06
CA MET A 170 -10.68 -3.29 7.44
C MET A 170 -11.00 -4.41 8.43
N THR A 171 -12.20 -4.98 8.28
CA THR A 171 -12.67 -6.08 9.13
C THR A 171 -11.82 -7.33 8.95
N LEU A 172 -11.54 -7.73 7.70
CA LEU A 172 -10.80 -8.95 7.40
C LEU A 172 -9.30 -8.85 7.67
N ALA A 173 -8.72 -7.66 7.51
CA ALA A 173 -7.32 -7.38 7.84
C ALA A 173 -7.09 -7.25 9.36
N GLY A 174 -8.16 -7.26 10.17
CA GLY A 174 -8.07 -7.08 11.62
C GLY A 174 -7.49 -5.72 12.02
N MET A 175 -7.70 -4.69 11.19
CA MET A 175 -7.14 -3.37 11.44
C MET A 175 -7.79 -2.72 12.66
N PRO A 176 -7.02 -2.01 13.50
CA PRO A 176 -7.57 -1.36 14.68
C PRO A 176 -8.60 -0.28 14.29
N GLU A 177 -9.71 -0.21 15.02
CA GLU A 177 -10.74 0.80 14.80
C GLU A 177 -10.22 2.24 14.96
N LYS A 178 -9.15 2.42 15.74
CA LYS A 178 -8.54 3.72 16.02
C LYS A 178 -7.10 3.77 15.48
N PRO A 179 -6.75 4.79 14.67
CA PRO A 179 -5.38 5.04 14.25
C PRO A 179 -4.42 5.27 15.41
N GLU A 180 -3.15 4.94 15.23
CA GLU A 180 -2.06 5.31 16.15
C GLU A 180 -1.84 6.84 16.10
N GLU A 181 -1.94 7.50 17.26
CA GLU A 181 -1.66 8.94 17.36
C GLU A 181 -0.18 9.24 17.13
N THR A 182 0.11 10.19 16.23
CA THR A 182 1.46 10.63 15.88
C THR A 182 1.50 12.16 15.90
N GLY A 183 2.33 12.74 16.77
CA GLY A 183 2.44 14.20 16.97
C GLY A 183 2.25 14.64 18.42
N PRO A 184 1.93 15.93 18.68
CA PRO A 184 1.58 16.96 17.70
C PRO A 184 2.78 17.52 16.95
N PHE A 185 2.56 17.94 15.70
CA PHE A 185 3.52 18.65 14.87
C PHE A 185 3.10 20.12 14.68
N ASP A 186 4.09 20.99 14.48
CA ASP A 186 3.83 22.37 14.07
C ASP A 186 3.41 22.39 12.59
N LEU A 187 4.05 21.55 11.77
CA LEU A 187 3.78 21.42 10.34
C LEU A 187 3.68 19.94 9.91
N VAL A 188 2.60 19.58 9.23
CA VAL A 188 2.46 18.29 8.55
C VAL A 188 2.58 18.51 7.05
N VAL A 189 3.62 17.96 6.44
CA VAL A 189 3.87 18.01 4.99
C VAL A 189 3.53 16.66 4.39
N VAL A 190 2.62 16.63 3.42
CA VAL A 190 2.21 15.41 2.71
C VAL A 190 2.74 15.45 1.28
N GLY A 191 3.66 14.53 0.96
CA GLY A 191 4.35 14.42 -0.31
C GLY A 191 5.82 14.81 -0.21
N GLY A 192 6.71 13.83 -0.34
CA GLY A 192 8.17 13.96 -0.27
C GLY A 192 8.84 14.34 -1.60
N GLY A 193 8.14 15.04 -2.50
CA GLY A 193 8.72 15.62 -3.71
C GLY A 193 9.62 16.83 -3.42
N TYR A 194 10.16 17.47 -4.46
CA TYR A 194 11.03 18.65 -4.31
C TYR A 194 10.35 19.80 -3.52
N GLY A 195 9.07 20.06 -3.79
CA GLY A 195 8.29 21.08 -3.06
C GLY A 195 8.11 20.74 -1.58
N GLY A 196 7.69 19.51 -1.27
CA GLY A 196 7.47 19.08 0.11
C GLY A 196 8.75 18.93 0.92
N MET A 197 9.84 18.42 0.32
CA MET A 197 11.16 18.42 0.97
C MET A 197 11.64 19.85 1.24
N GLY A 198 11.49 20.75 0.27
CA GLY A 198 11.85 22.16 0.45
C GLY A 198 11.08 22.81 1.60
N ALA A 199 9.76 22.59 1.67
CA ALA A 199 8.92 23.08 2.76
C ALA A 199 9.32 22.48 4.12
N ALA A 200 9.55 21.17 4.18
CA ALA A 200 9.91 20.48 5.41
C ALA A 200 11.28 20.93 5.96
N LEU A 201 12.30 21.00 5.09
CA LEU A 201 13.64 21.46 5.45
C LEU A 201 13.62 22.91 5.92
N ALA A 202 12.93 23.80 5.20
CA ALA A 202 12.81 25.20 5.57
C ALA A 202 12.14 25.36 6.96
N ALA A 203 10.99 24.72 7.17
CA ALA A 203 10.26 24.81 8.43
C ALA A 203 11.06 24.23 9.61
N ALA A 204 11.71 23.08 9.41
CA ALA A 204 12.54 22.46 10.44
C ALA A 204 13.70 23.35 10.89
N ARG A 205 14.38 24.01 9.93
CA ARG A 205 15.48 24.95 10.18
C ARG A 205 15.00 26.25 10.85
N MET A 206 13.73 26.60 10.68
CA MET A 206 13.06 27.68 11.41
C MET A 206 12.57 27.27 12.80
N GLY A 207 12.80 26.02 13.21
CA GLY A 207 12.47 25.51 14.54
C GLY A 207 11.13 24.77 14.67
N CYS A 208 10.38 24.61 13.58
CA CYS A 208 9.12 23.86 13.61
C CYS A 208 9.37 22.35 13.72
N LYS A 209 8.59 21.64 14.54
CA LYS A 209 8.47 20.17 14.49
C LYS A 209 7.66 19.78 13.25
N VAL A 210 8.28 19.01 12.36
CA VAL A 210 7.70 18.65 11.07
C VAL A 210 7.44 17.15 10.99
N ALA A 211 6.25 16.75 10.53
CA ALA A 211 6.04 15.44 9.94
C ALA A 211 6.16 15.54 8.43
N LEU A 212 7.08 14.79 7.82
CA LEU A 212 7.16 14.64 6.37
C LEU A 212 6.65 13.26 5.98
N ILE A 213 5.49 13.20 5.33
CA ILE A 213 4.78 11.98 4.96
C ILE A 213 4.96 11.73 3.47
N GLN A 214 5.46 10.56 3.08
CA GLN A 214 5.69 10.18 1.69
C GLN A 214 5.14 8.79 1.44
N ASN A 215 4.31 8.64 0.39
CA ASN A 215 3.59 7.38 0.10
C ASN A 215 4.46 6.27 -0.49
N ARG A 216 5.71 6.57 -0.84
CA ARG A 216 6.69 5.66 -1.42
C ARG A 216 7.92 5.50 -0.51
N PRO A 217 8.76 4.46 -0.70
CA PRO A 217 9.93 4.23 0.14
C PRO A 217 11.09 5.20 -0.12
N VAL A 218 10.98 6.11 -1.10
CA VAL A 218 12.02 7.09 -1.42
C VAL A 218 11.46 8.51 -1.56
N LEU A 219 12.34 9.48 -1.33
CA LEU A 219 12.08 10.91 -1.50
C LEU A 219 12.46 11.40 -2.90
N GLY A 220 11.95 12.57 -3.29
CA GLY A 220 12.27 13.22 -4.57
C GLY A 220 11.11 13.27 -5.57
N GLY A 221 10.02 12.54 -5.32
CA GLY A 221 8.88 12.49 -6.24
C GLY A 221 9.32 11.99 -7.62
N ASN A 222 9.01 12.74 -8.68
CA ASN A 222 9.45 12.38 -10.03
C ASN A 222 10.98 12.40 -10.21
N GLY A 223 11.70 13.17 -9.38
CA GLY A 223 13.17 13.19 -9.34
C GLY A 223 13.81 12.20 -8.37
N SER A 224 13.09 11.12 -8.05
CA SER A 224 13.62 9.94 -7.38
C SER A 224 14.05 8.87 -8.39
N SER A 225 14.71 7.83 -7.91
CA SER A 225 15.09 6.70 -8.74
C SER A 225 13.93 5.87 -9.30
N GLU A 226 12.70 6.04 -8.79
CA GLU A 226 11.51 5.32 -9.26
C GLU A 226 11.02 5.86 -10.61
N ILE A 227 11.01 7.18 -10.79
CA ILE A 227 10.46 7.85 -11.98
C ILE A 227 11.55 8.43 -12.89
N ARG A 228 12.68 8.83 -12.31
CA ARG A 228 13.89 9.24 -13.03
C ARG A 228 13.73 10.46 -13.94
N VAL A 229 12.91 11.42 -13.52
CA VAL A 229 12.84 12.74 -14.17
C VAL A 229 13.80 13.70 -13.48
N TRP A 230 14.83 14.14 -14.19
CA TRP A 230 15.88 14.98 -13.61
C TRP A 230 15.36 16.29 -12.99
N ALA A 231 16.14 16.85 -12.07
CA ALA A 231 15.88 18.20 -11.60
C ALA A 231 16.37 19.23 -12.62
N GLN A 232 15.43 19.70 -13.44
CA GLN A 232 15.63 20.82 -14.36
C GLN A 232 14.84 22.03 -13.86
N GLY A 233 15.54 23.13 -13.60
CA GLY A 233 14.94 24.39 -13.16
C GLY A 233 15.97 25.51 -13.20
N GLY A 234 15.59 26.67 -13.72
CA GLY A 234 16.42 27.86 -13.69
C GLY A 234 16.41 28.49 -12.30
N ILE A 235 17.28 28.03 -11.40
CA ILE A 235 17.43 28.60 -10.06
C ILE A 235 18.48 29.72 -10.03
N ARG A 236 18.46 30.54 -8.97
CA ARG A 236 19.44 31.62 -8.74
C ARG A 236 19.66 32.56 -9.94
N ARG A 237 18.58 32.92 -10.65
CA ARG A 237 18.62 33.81 -11.82
C ARG A 237 17.99 35.17 -11.55
N GLY A 238 18.57 36.21 -12.15
CA GLY A 238 17.99 37.56 -12.20
C GLY A 238 17.70 38.14 -10.82
N LEU A 239 16.44 38.57 -10.61
CA LEU A 239 15.98 39.22 -9.38
C LEU A 239 15.86 38.26 -8.18
N TYR A 240 16.01 36.94 -8.38
CA TYR A 240 15.86 35.93 -7.33
C TYR A 240 17.13 35.10 -7.14
N PRO A 241 18.26 35.72 -6.74
CA PRO A 241 19.54 35.02 -6.59
C PRO A 241 19.54 33.95 -5.49
N MET A 242 18.62 34.07 -4.52
CA MET A 242 18.46 33.12 -3.42
C MET A 242 17.42 32.01 -3.71
N LEU A 243 16.76 32.04 -4.88
CA LEU A 243 15.79 31.00 -5.20
C LEU A 243 16.50 29.67 -5.47
N GLY A 244 16.10 28.63 -4.73
CA GLY A 244 16.57 27.26 -4.93
C GLY A 244 17.76 26.82 -4.07
N GLU A 245 18.17 27.59 -3.06
CA GLU A 245 19.30 27.20 -2.19
C GLU A 245 19.10 25.86 -1.49
N ILE A 246 17.93 25.64 -0.88
CA ILE A 246 17.59 24.36 -0.25
C ILE A 246 17.52 23.24 -1.30
N VAL A 247 16.98 23.53 -2.48
CA VAL A 247 16.85 22.53 -3.57
C VAL A 247 18.22 22.07 -4.06
N GLU A 248 19.18 22.99 -4.21
CA GLU A 248 20.57 22.67 -4.61
C GLU A 248 21.25 21.66 -3.68
N GLU A 249 20.90 21.67 -2.40
CA GLU A 249 21.47 20.75 -1.42
C GLU A 249 21.12 19.29 -1.75
N PHE A 250 19.93 19.01 -2.28
CA PHE A 250 19.45 17.63 -2.50
C PHE A 250 19.17 17.26 -3.96
N MET A 251 19.16 18.22 -4.88
CA MET A 251 18.83 17.93 -6.27
C MET A 251 19.81 16.95 -6.90
N ASP A 252 19.30 16.16 -7.84
CA ASP A 252 20.13 15.27 -8.65
C ASP A 252 20.97 16.06 -9.67
N ARG A 253 21.96 15.38 -10.23
CA ARG A 253 22.82 15.86 -11.32
C ARG A 253 22.88 14.82 -12.44
N ALA A 254 21.73 14.21 -12.72
CA ALA A 254 21.61 13.16 -13.74
C ALA A 254 21.95 13.70 -15.12
N LYS A 255 22.59 12.87 -15.95
CA LYS A 255 23.00 13.25 -17.31
C LYS A 255 21.86 13.12 -18.33
N SER A 256 20.84 12.34 -18.02
CA SER A 256 19.66 12.13 -18.87
C SER A 256 18.39 11.97 -18.03
N SER A 257 17.24 12.06 -18.72
CA SER A 257 15.92 11.84 -18.16
C SER A 257 15.07 11.02 -19.15
N PRO A 258 14.84 9.71 -18.90
CA PRO A 258 15.29 8.94 -17.75
C PRO A 258 16.82 8.71 -17.72
N GLY A 259 17.39 8.64 -16.52
CA GLY A 259 18.81 8.29 -16.25
C GLY A 259 18.96 6.94 -15.56
N THR A 260 20.17 6.60 -15.09
CA THR A 260 20.39 5.40 -14.26
C THR A 260 19.85 5.62 -12.84
N PHE A 261 19.57 4.53 -12.12
CA PHE A 261 19.04 4.58 -10.76
C PHE A 261 19.89 5.44 -9.82
N GLU A 262 21.21 5.30 -9.92
CA GLU A 262 22.21 5.91 -9.03
C GLU A 262 22.29 7.43 -9.19
N GLU A 263 21.95 7.95 -10.38
CA GLU A 263 22.05 9.37 -10.69
C GLU A 263 21.02 10.22 -9.92
N PHE A 264 19.93 9.62 -9.45
CA PHE A 264 18.83 10.34 -8.77
C PHE A 264 19.05 10.53 -7.27
N GLY A 265 20.12 9.99 -6.69
CA GLY A 265 20.59 10.41 -5.36
C GLY A 265 19.60 10.22 -4.20
N ASP A 266 18.79 9.16 -4.22
CA ASP A 266 17.79 8.89 -3.18
C ASP A 266 18.39 8.87 -1.77
N ALA A 267 19.52 8.19 -1.59
CA ALA A 267 20.23 8.13 -0.32
C ALA A 267 20.69 9.51 0.18
N LYS A 268 21.08 10.40 -0.74
CA LYS A 268 21.46 11.79 -0.42
C LYS A 268 20.26 12.58 0.07
N LYS A 269 19.11 12.46 -0.62
CA LYS A 269 17.85 13.12 -0.25
C LYS A 269 17.40 12.68 1.15
N GLU A 270 17.39 11.37 1.41
CA GLU A 270 17.00 10.82 2.71
C GLU A 270 17.98 11.21 3.82
N ALA A 271 19.30 11.12 3.59
CA ALA A 271 20.30 11.51 4.57
C ALA A 271 20.17 12.98 4.97
N LEU A 272 19.92 13.88 4.01
CA LEU A 272 19.71 15.30 4.29
C LEU A 272 18.49 15.52 5.20
N VAL A 273 17.35 14.92 4.85
CA VAL A 273 16.13 15.05 5.66
C VAL A 273 16.31 14.45 7.06
N ARG A 274 16.94 13.29 7.17
CA ARG A 274 17.18 12.63 8.47
C ARG A 274 18.20 13.35 9.35
N ALA A 275 19.06 14.19 8.77
CA ALA A 275 20.00 15.00 9.53
C ALA A 275 19.30 16.16 10.28
N GLU A 276 18.11 16.58 9.83
CA GLU A 276 17.33 17.63 10.49
C GLU A 276 16.59 17.07 11.72
N LYS A 277 17.02 17.48 12.92
CA LYS A 277 16.48 16.98 14.20
C LYS A 277 14.99 17.24 14.41
N ASN A 278 14.44 18.24 13.72
CA ASN A 278 13.05 18.63 13.85
C ASN A 278 12.12 17.94 12.84
N ILE A 279 12.65 17.09 11.93
CA ILE A 279 11.84 16.33 10.97
C ILE A 279 11.66 14.90 11.46
N SER A 280 10.40 14.48 11.59
CA SER A 280 10.01 13.08 11.63
C SER A 280 9.61 12.63 10.21
N LEU A 281 10.42 11.77 9.60
CA LEU A 281 10.21 11.27 8.23
C LEU A 281 9.43 9.95 8.25
N PHE A 282 8.30 9.92 7.54
CA PHE A 282 7.41 8.77 7.38
C PHE A 282 7.36 8.35 5.91
N LEU A 283 8.23 7.41 5.53
CA LEU A 283 8.24 6.80 4.20
C LEU A 283 7.18 5.71 4.10
N SER A 284 6.75 5.38 2.88
CA SER A 284 5.70 4.39 2.61
C SER A 284 4.37 4.67 3.33
N HIS A 285 4.02 5.93 3.61
CA HIS A 285 2.76 6.30 4.25
C HIS A 285 1.84 7.04 3.27
N HIS A 286 0.72 6.41 2.89
CA HIS A 286 -0.27 6.99 1.98
C HIS A 286 -1.39 7.67 2.75
N ALA A 287 -1.51 8.99 2.59
CA ALA A 287 -2.57 9.78 3.22
C ALA A 287 -3.86 9.67 2.39
N PHE A 288 -4.96 9.35 3.06
CA PHE A 288 -6.24 9.04 2.40
C PHE A 288 -7.46 9.71 3.05
N ARG A 289 -7.29 10.29 4.24
CA ARG A 289 -8.35 10.97 4.97
C ARG A 289 -7.79 12.14 5.74
N VAL A 290 -8.60 13.16 5.92
CA VAL A 290 -8.31 14.30 6.78
C VAL A 290 -9.39 14.43 7.85
N GLU A 291 -9.03 15.08 8.95
CA GLU A 291 -9.98 15.51 9.97
C GLU A 291 -10.04 17.03 9.98
N VAL A 292 -11.26 17.56 9.87
CA VAL A 292 -11.54 18.99 9.79
C VAL A 292 -12.50 19.36 10.91
N ASP A 293 -12.22 20.47 11.57
CA ASP A 293 -13.06 21.10 12.58
C ASP A 293 -13.42 22.52 12.09
N GLY A 294 -14.67 22.69 11.66
CA GLY A 294 -15.11 23.89 10.95
C GLY A 294 -14.32 24.10 9.66
N ASN A 295 -13.48 25.13 9.61
CA ASN A 295 -12.62 25.47 8.48
C ASN A 295 -11.13 25.19 8.75
N ARG A 296 -10.81 24.39 9.77
CA ARG A 296 -9.43 24.07 10.15
C ARG A 296 -9.17 22.58 10.06
N LEU A 297 -8.15 22.22 9.29
CA LEU A 297 -7.52 20.90 9.34
C LEU A 297 -6.96 20.65 10.74
N LYS A 298 -7.21 19.46 11.27
CA LYS A 298 -6.74 18.99 12.58
C LYS A 298 -5.74 17.85 12.47
N ALA A 299 -5.95 16.96 11.51
CA ALA A 299 -5.08 15.83 11.28
C ALA A 299 -5.16 15.31 9.84
N VAL A 300 -4.07 14.67 9.43
CA VAL A 300 -4.03 13.80 8.24
C VAL A 300 -3.96 12.36 8.74
N ILE A 301 -4.69 11.46 8.08
CA ILE A 301 -4.69 10.04 8.38
C ILE A 301 -4.03 9.32 7.21
N ALA A 302 -3.03 8.52 7.52
CA ALA A 302 -2.29 7.75 6.53
C ALA A 302 -2.07 6.32 7.00
N PHE A 303 -1.93 5.41 6.05
CA PHE A 303 -1.51 4.05 6.32
C PHE A 303 -0.14 3.75 5.74
N ASP A 304 0.59 2.89 6.42
CA ASP A 304 1.79 2.29 5.88
C ASP A 304 1.43 1.32 4.74
N THR A 305 1.95 1.56 3.54
CA THR A 305 1.61 0.84 2.30
C THR A 305 2.16 -0.58 2.22
N ARG A 306 2.78 -1.09 3.30
CA ARG A 306 3.25 -2.49 3.41
C ARG A 306 2.54 -3.24 4.53
N SER A 307 2.43 -2.61 5.70
CA SER A 307 1.85 -3.23 6.89
C SER A 307 0.36 -2.92 7.06
N GLY A 308 -0.16 -1.91 6.37
CA GLY A 308 -1.53 -1.43 6.53
C GLY A 308 -1.77 -0.67 7.84
N HIS A 309 -0.75 -0.50 8.70
CA HIS A 309 -0.88 0.20 9.96
C HIS A 309 -1.30 1.66 9.74
N ILE A 310 -2.34 2.10 10.45
CA ILE A 310 -2.93 3.42 10.28
C ILE A 310 -2.42 4.36 11.38
N ARG A 311 -1.96 5.54 10.97
CA ARG A 311 -1.52 6.62 11.84
C ARG A 311 -2.35 7.87 11.64
N ARG A 312 -2.54 8.62 12.72
CA ARG A 312 -3.16 9.93 12.76
C ARG A 312 -2.11 10.99 13.04
N PHE A 313 -1.86 11.87 12.09
CA PHE A 313 -0.85 12.92 12.15
C PHE A 313 -1.51 14.24 12.54
N ALA A 314 -1.49 14.55 13.83
CA ALA A 314 -2.04 15.80 14.36
C ALA A 314 -1.08 16.97 14.11
N GLY A 315 -1.59 18.09 13.60
CA GLY A 315 -0.78 19.23 13.18
C GLY A 315 -1.46 20.59 13.40
N THR A 316 -0.65 21.66 13.41
CA THR A 316 -1.16 23.04 13.44
C THR A 316 -1.31 23.61 12.03
N LEU A 317 -0.29 23.41 11.19
CA LEU A 317 -0.26 23.80 9.79
C LEU A 317 -0.08 22.56 8.90
N PHE A 318 -0.58 22.64 7.67
CA PHE A 318 -0.54 21.54 6.71
C PHE A 318 -0.04 22.05 5.36
N VAL A 319 0.80 21.25 4.69
CA VAL A 319 1.25 21.49 3.32
C VAL A 319 0.86 20.28 2.48
N ASP A 320 0.01 20.50 1.49
CA ASP A 320 -0.26 19.53 0.43
C ASP A 320 0.80 19.66 -0.66
N SER A 321 1.68 18.67 -0.75
CA SER A 321 2.69 18.51 -1.80
C SER A 321 2.54 17.15 -2.49
N THR A 322 1.31 16.62 -2.56
CA THR A 322 0.98 15.33 -3.18
C THR A 322 1.12 15.32 -4.71
N GLY A 323 1.30 16.50 -5.31
CA GLY A 323 1.34 16.70 -6.77
C GLY A 323 -0.04 16.73 -7.45
N HIS A 324 -1.10 16.31 -6.74
CA HIS A 324 -2.47 16.24 -7.26
C HIS A 324 -3.48 17.03 -6.42
N ALA A 325 -3.01 17.75 -5.40
CA ALA A 325 -3.85 18.45 -4.41
C ALA A 325 -4.82 17.50 -3.66
N GLY A 326 -4.39 16.26 -3.40
CA GLY A 326 -5.24 15.23 -2.80
C GLY A 326 -5.71 15.57 -1.38
N ILE A 327 -4.85 16.16 -0.55
CA ILE A 327 -5.23 16.60 0.80
C ILE A 327 -6.16 17.80 0.75
N GLY A 328 -5.90 18.74 -0.16
CA GLY A 328 -6.80 19.87 -0.41
C GLY A 328 -8.20 19.42 -0.81
N ALA A 329 -8.29 18.49 -1.76
CA ALA A 329 -9.57 17.91 -2.19
C ALA A 329 -10.29 17.17 -1.04
N LEU A 330 -9.57 16.33 -0.28
CA LEU A 330 -10.12 15.62 0.88
C LEU A 330 -10.62 16.57 1.98
N ALA A 331 -10.00 17.74 2.12
CA ALA A 331 -10.41 18.78 3.06
C ALA A 331 -11.60 19.61 2.58
N GLY A 332 -12.04 19.43 1.33
CA GLY A 332 -13.05 20.29 0.71
C GLY A 332 -12.56 21.72 0.50
N ALA A 333 -11.25 21.92 0.28
CA ALA A 333 -10.69 23.23 -0.01
C ALA A 333 -11.16 23.74 -1.39
N ASP A 334 -11.36 25.04 -1.52
CA ASP A 334 -11.77 25.67 -2.77
C ASP A 334 -10.72 25.46 -3.88
N HIS A 335 -11.18 25.20 -5.11
CA HIS A 335 -10.34 24.94 -6.29
C HIS A 335 -10.24 26.13 -7.25
N THR A 336 -10.45 27.35 -6.75
CA THR A 336 -10.41 28.60 -7.53
C THR A 336 -9.03 29.22 -7.60
#